data_AF-A0A9D1W6I1-F1
#
_entry.id   AF-A0A9D1W6I1-F1
#
_cell.length_a   1.000
_cell.length_b   1.000
_cell.length_c   1.000
_cell.angle_alpha   90.00
_cell.angle_beta   90.00
_cell.angle_gamma   90.00
#
_symmetry.space_group_name_H-M   'P 1'
#
loop_
_entity.id
_entity.type
_entity.pdbx_description
1 polymer ?
#
loop_
_entity_poly.entity_id
_entity_poly.type
_entity_poly.pdbx_seq_one_letter_code
_entity_poly.pdbx_strand_id
1 'polypeptide(L)'
;MYVTPTAEFCDDKFSELKIEMMDEVLQKYGHLTANQLVAKTHKEGTLWYNAAKEHELLEPFTQHECNNSDYQTALSLALALCTAETYRESLDIKQTANILKASDNV
;
A
#
# COMPACT_ATOMS: atom_id res chain seq x y z
N MET A 1 -25.30 -16.35 4.57
CA MET A 1 -24.90 -15.52 5.73
C MET A 1 -24.68 -14.11 5.21
N TYR A 2 -25.44 -13.14 5.70
CA TYR A 2 -25.27 -11.73 5.35
C TYR A 2 -24.60 -11.04 6.54
N VAL A 3 -23.55 -10.27 6.29
CA VAL A 3 -22.90 -9.46 7.30
C VAL A 3 -23.60 -8.10 7.31
N THR A 4 -24.02 -7.63 8.48
CA THR A 4 -24.63 -6.31 8.66
C THR A 4 -23.74 -5.44 9.56
N PRO A 5 -23.60 -4.14 9.27
CA PRO A 5 -22.83 -3.23 10.12
C PRO A 5 -23.41 -3.17 11.53
N THR A 6 -22.54 -3.11 12.55
CA THR A 6 -22.93 -2.90 13.95
C THR A 6 -23.07 -1.42 14.32
N ALA A 7 -22.53 -0.53 13.49
CA ALA A 7 -22.62 0.92 13.62
C ALA A 7 -22.55 1.57 12.23
N GLU A 8 -22.92 2.84 12.15
CA GLU A 8 -22.74 3.65 10.94
C GLU A 8 -21.24 3.91 10.67
N PHE A 9 -20.92 4.19 9.42
CA PHE A 9 -19.56 4.60 9.04
C PHE A 9 -19.22 5.95 9.67
N CYS A 10 -18.04 6.06 10.28
CA CYS A 10 -17.55 7.28 10.93
C CYS A 10 -16.18 7.66 10.35
N ASP A 11 -16.12 8.83 9.72
CA ASP A 11 -14.93 9.34 9.03
C ASP A 11 -14.23 10.50 9.76
N ASP A 12 -14.58 10.80 11.01
CA ASP A 12 -14.01 11.88 11.83
C ASP A 12 -12.46 11.86 11.97
N LYS A 13 -11.81 10.75 11.59
CA LYS A 13 -10.35 10.59 11.59
C LYS A 13 -9.69 10.80 10.22
N PHE A 14 -10.49 11.03 9.20
CA PHE A 14 -10.05 11.24 7.82
C PHE A 14 -10.27 12.71 7.47
N SER A 15 -9.31 13.28 6.74
CA SER A 15 -9.50 14.60 6.12
C SER A 15 -10.37 14.44 4.88
N GLU A 16 -11.05 15.50 4.44
CA GLU A 16 -11.84 15.52 3.20
C GLU A 16 -11.06 14.97 2.00
N LEU A 17 -9.78 15.38 1.84
CA LEU A 17 -8.88 14.86 0.80
C LEU A 17 -8.69 13.34 0.85
N LYS A 18 -8.68 12.73 2.05
CA LYS A 18 -8.52 11.26 2.18
C LYS A 18 -9.80 10.56 1.75
N ILE A 19 -10.96 11.13 2.07
CA ILE A 19 -12.26 10.59 1.67
C ILE A 19 -12.42 10.68 0.16
N GLU A 20 -12.13 11.84 -0.44
CA GLU A 20 -12.13 12.01 -1.90
C GLU A 20 -11.23 10.98 -2.60
N MET A 21 -9.99 10.80 -2.11
CA MET A 21 -9.08 9.79 -2.65
C MET A 21 -9.64 8.36 -2.51
N MET A 22 -10.31 8.03 -1.40
CA MET A 22 -10.94 6.72 -1.22
C MET A 22 -12.12 6.53 -2.18
N ASP A 23 -12.94 7.55 -2.38
CA ASP A 23 -14.06 7.52 -3.33
C ASP A 23 -13.58 7.31 -4.76
N GLU A 24 -12.49 7.96 -5.17
CA GLU A 24 -11.86 7.71 -6.48
C GLU A 24 -11.39 6.26 -6.64
N VAL A 25 -10.76 5.70 -5.60
CA VAL A 25 -10.31 4.30 -5.59
C VAL A 25 -11.50 3.35 -5.70
N LEU A 26 -12.58 3.59 -4.95
CA LEU A 26 -13.80 2.80 -4.99
C LEU A 26 -14.52 2.91 -6.33
N GLN A 27 -14.61 4.12 -6.89
CA GLN A 27 -15.21 4.34 -8.21
C GLN A 27 -14.44 3.56 -9.28
N LYS A 28 -13.10 3.58 -9.23
CA LYS A 28 -12.25 2.96 -10.24
C LYS A 28 -12.13 1.45 -10.10
N TYR A 29 -12.12 0.92 -8.87
CA TYR A 29 -11.76 -0.48 -8.61
C TYR A 29 -12.75 -1.24 -7.72
N GLY A 30 -13.71 -0.58 -7.09
CA GLY A 30 -14.63 -1.19 -6.11
C GLY A 30 -15.58 -2.24 -6.69
N HIS A 31 -15.74 -2.29 -8.02
CA HIS A 31 -16.50 -3.32 -8.71
C HIS A 31 -15.67 -4.58 -9.03
N LEU A 32 -14.36 -4.58 -8.75
CA LEU A 32 -13.45 -5.70 -9.04
C LEU A 32 -13.41 -6.69 -7.88
N THR A 33 -13.25 -7.97 -8.22
CA THR A 33 -13.01 -9.02 -7.23
C THR A 33 -11.57 -8.97 -6.71
N ALA A 34 -11.32 -9.60 -5.55
CA ALA A 34 -9.97 -9.71 -4.99
C ALA A 34 -8.95 -10.26 -6.00
N ASN A 35 -9.30 -11.31 -6.75
CA ASN A 35 -8.42 -11.90 -7.76
C ASN A 35 -8.13 -10.93 -8.92
N GLN A 36 -9.10 -10.10 -9.31
CA GLN A 36 -8.90 -9.08 -10.35
C GLN A 36 -8.00 -7.93 -9.86
N LEU A 37 -8.11 -7.54 -8.59
CA LEU A 37 -7.22 -6.57 -7.96
C LEU A 37 -5.78 -7.10 -7.88
N VAL A 38 -5.60 -8.35 -7.45
CA VAL A 38 -4.30 -9.03 -7.45
C VAL A 38 -3.70 -9.09 -8.85
N ALA A 39 -4.49 -9.49 -9.86
CA ALA A 39 -4.01 -9.53 -11.24
C ALA A 39 -3.62 -8.15 -11.78
N LYS A 40 -4.20 -7.06 -11.26
CA LYS A 40 -3.82 -5.67 -11.60
C LYS A 40 -2.51 -5.27 -10.93
N THR A 41 -2.33 -5.61 -9.65
CA THR A 41 -1.10 -5.28 -8.91
C THR A 41 0.09 -6.13 -9.33
N HIS A 42 -0.13 -7.33 -9.89
CA HIS A 42 0.95 -8.24 -10.30
C HIS A 42 1.38 -8.09 -11.78
N LYS A 43 0.84 -7.11 -12.52
CA LYS A 43 1.21 -6.92 -13.93
C LYS A 43 2.68 -6.54 -14.08
N GLU A 44 3.28 -6.94 -15.19
CA GLU A 44 4.64 -6.52 -15.53
C GLU A 44 4.77 -4.99 -15.54
N GLY A 45 5.87 -4.49 -14.96
CA GLY A 45 6.14 -3.06 -14.80
C GLY A 45 5.52 -2.41 -13.56
N THR A 46 4.67 -3.11 -12.81
CA THR A 46 4.20 -2.63 -11.50
C THR A 46 5.29 -2.73 -10.44
N LEU A 47 5.17 -1.94 -9.37
CA LEU A 47 6.10 -1.98 -8.24
C LEU A 47 6.20 -3.39 -7.62
N TRP A 48 5.05 -4.06 -7.46
CA TRP A 48 5.03 -5.41 -6.91
C TRP A 48 5.77 -6.39 -7.83
N TYR A 49 5.49 -6.37 -9.13
CA TYR A 49 6.13 -7.29 -10.08
C TYR A 49 7.63 -7.06 -10.13
N ASN A 50 8.07 -5.81 -10.17
CA ASN A 50 9.49 -5.47 -10.22
C ASN A 50 10.22 -5.95 -8.97
N ALA A 51 9.67 -5.73 -7.78
CA ALA A 51 10.26 -6.20 -6.52
C ALA A 51 10.28 -7.74 -6.45
N ALA A 52 9.18 -8.41 -6.83
CA ALA A 52 9.12 -9.86 -6.85
C ALA A 52 10.11 -10.47 -7.86
N LYS A 53 10.31 -9.81 -9.01
CA LYS A 53 11.28 -10.23 -10.03
C LYS A 53 12.72 -10.06 -9.56
N GLU A 54 13.04 -8.90 -8.97
CA GLU A 54 14.38 -8.58 -8.47
C GLU A 54 14.85 -9.55 -7.38
N HIS A 55 13.92 -10.04 -6.55
CA HIS A 55 14.20 -10.98 -5.48
C HIS A 55 13.87 -12.46 -5.81
N GLU A 56 13.66 -12.78 -7.10
CA GLU A 56 13.40 -14.16 -7.57
C GLU A 56 12.17 -14.82 -6.92
N LEU A 57 11.16 -14.02 -6.53
CA LEU A 57 9.95 -14.48 -5.83
C LEU A 57 8.76 -14.81 -6.74
N LEU A 58 8.84 -14.49 -8.03
CA LEU A 58 7.74 -14.74 -8.97
C LEU A 58 7.36 -16.22 -9.04
N GLU A 59 8.36 -17.12 -9.12
CA GLU A 59 8.13 -18.56 -9.16
C GLU A 59 7.59 -19.11 -7.82
N PRO A 60 8.20 -18.82 -6.66
CA PRO A 60 7.66 -19.20 -5.35
C PRO A 60 6.20 -18.78 -5.12
N PHE A 61 5.85 -17.55 -5.51
CA PHE A 61 4.46 -17.06 -5.41
C PHE A 61 3.51 -17.78 -6.36
N THR A 62 3.96 -18.11 -7.58
CA THR A 62 3.13 -18.83 -8.56
C THR A 62 2.90 -20.30 -8.14
N GLN A 63 3.92 -20.93 -7.58
CA GLN A 63 3.86 -22.31 -7.08
C GLN A 63 3.22 -22.41 -5.69
N HIS A 64 2.85 -21.27 -5.08
CA HIS A 64 2.28 -21.19 -3.74
C HIS A 64 3.21 -21.75 -2.64
N GLU A 65 4.53 -21.73 -2.87
CA GLU A 65 5.54 -22.10 -1.88
C GLU A 65 5.62 -21.05 -0.75
N CYS A 66 5.33 -19.79 -1.10
CA CYS A 66 5.11 -18.71 -0.15
C CYS A 66 3.99 -17.78 -0.64
N ASN A 67 3.44 -16.96 0.26
CA ASN A 67 2.39 -15.99 -0.04
C ASN A 67 2.71 -14.57 0.45
N ASN A 68 3.89 -14.38 1.05
CA ASN A 68 4.41 -13.10 1.53
C ASN A 68 5.95 -13.14 1.52
N SER A 69 6.58 -11.98 1.66
CA SER A 69 8.02 -11.84 1.85
C SER A 69 8.32 -10.60 2.71
N ASP A 70 9.55 -10.53 3.24
CA ASP A 70 10.02 -9.38 4.03
C ASP A 70 10.46 -8.18 3.16
N TYR A 71 10.45 -8.33 1.83
CA TYR A 71 10.88 -7.29 0.92
C TYR A 71 9.80 -6.22 0.75
N GLN A 72 10.19 -4.96 0.95
CA GLN A 72 9.27 -3.82 0.84
C GLN A 72 9.21 -3.28 -0.58
N THR A 73 8.00 -2.94 -1.03
CA THR A 73 7.81 -2.20 -2.28
C THR A 73 7.95 -0.71 -2.01
N ALA A 74 8.87 -0.05 -2.72
CA ALA A 74 9.13 1.38 -2.54
C ALA A 74 8.28 2.23 -3.50
N LEU A 75 7.24 2.91 -2.96
CA LEU A 75 6.37 3.80 -3.76
C LEU A 75 7.14 4.92 -4.47
N SER A 76 8.23 5.41 -3.88
CA SER A 76 9.10 6.43 -4.47
C SER A 76 9.60 6.07 -5.87
N LEU A 77 9.74 4.78 -6.18
CA LEU A 77 10.18 4.31 -7.50
C LEU A 77 9.13 4.53 -8.60
N ALA A 78 7.86 4.73 -8.24
CA ALA A 78 6.78 5.05 -9.18
C ALA A 78 6.52 6.57 -9.31
N LEU A 79 7.21 7.40 -8.54
CA LEU A 79 7.03 8.85 -8.54
C LEU A 79 8.05 9.54 -9.46
N ALA A 80 7.72 10.74 -9.94
CA ALA A 80 8.68 11.56 -10.65
C ALA A 80 9.84 11.97 -9.71
N LEU A 81 11.05 12.20 -10.25
CA LEU A 81 12.26 12.37 -9.45
C LEU A 81 12.10 13.39 -8.29
N CYS A 82 11.66 14.61 -8.61
CA CYS A 82 11.46 15.65 -7.59
C CYS A 82 10.41 15.25 -6.54
N THR A 83 9.32 14.59 -6.94
CA THR A 83 8.30 14.10 -5.99
C THR A 83 8.79 12.92 -5.15
N ALA A 84 9.65 12.08 -5.71
CA ALA A 84 10.25 10.94 -5.00
C ALA A 84 11.25 11.40 -3.93
N GLU A 85 11.98 12.50 -4.17
CA GLU A 85 12.86 13.14 -3.18
C GLU A 85 12.05 13.67 -1.99
N THR A 86 11.07 14.54 -2.25
CA THR A 86 10.21 15.08 -1.18
C THR A 86 9.49 13.99 -0.40
N TYR A 87 9.03 12.92 -1.08
CA TYR A 87 8.39 11.80 -0.40
C TYR A 87 9.35 11.07 0.54
N ARG A 88 10.59 10.82 0.12
CA ARG A 88 11.61 10.18 0.97
C ARG A 88 11.93 11.02 2.20
N GLU A 89 12.13 12.33 2.03
CA GLU A 89 12.36 13.25 3.16
C GLU A 89 11.19 13.20 4.16
N SER A 90 9.95 13.14 3.67
CA SER A 90 8.77 13.04 4.54
C SER A 90 8.72 11.73 5.34
N LEU A 91 9.21 10.62 4.75
CA LEU A 91 9.31 9.34 5.43
C LEU A 91 10.37 9.38 6.54
N ASP A 92 11.54 9.97 6.26
CA ASP A 92 12.62 10.10 7.22
C ASP A 92 12.18 10.92 8.44
N ILE A 93 11.52 12.07 8.21
CA ILE A 93 10.96 12.91 9.27
C ILE A 93 9.97 12.10 10.13
N LYS A 94 9.08 11.34 9.49
CA LYS A 94 8.09 10.51 10.20
C LYS A 94 8.75 9.40 11.01
N GLN A 95 9.78 8.76 10.48
CA GLN A 95 10.54 7.73 11.19
C GLN A 95 11.26 8.31 12.41
N THR A 96 11.96 9.44 12.25
CA THR A 96 12.62 10.13 13.37
C THR A 96 11.61 10.52 14.45
N ALA A 97 10.46 11.08 14.08
CA ALA A 97 9.41 11.44 15.03
C ALA A 97 8.86 10.22 15.78
N ASN A 98 8.72 9.08 15.12
CA ASN A 98 8.26 7.84 15.76
C ASN A 98 9.29 7.29 16.76
N ILE A 99 10.59 7.35 16.43
CA ILE A 99 11.67 6.91 17.33
C ILE A 99 11.68 7.78 18.59
N LEU A 100 11.58 9.11 18.44
CA LEU A 100 11.55 10.05 19.58
C LEU A 100 10.35 9.77 20.51
N LYS A 101 9.16 9.57 19.94
CA LYS A 101 7.97 9.19 20.72
C LYS A 101 8.11 7.85 21.42
N ALA A 102 8.84 6.90 20.84
CA ALA A 102 9.07 5.60 21.48
C ALA A 102 10.08 5.72 22.63
N SER A 103 11.10 6.58 22.52
CA SER A 103 12.06 6.84 23.59
C SER A 103 11.48 7.64 24.76
N ASP A 104 10.47 8.49 24.53
CA ASP A 104 9.80 9.25 25.59
C ASP A 104 8.83 8.40 26.44
N ASN A 105 8.53 7.16 26.02
CA ASN A 105 7.63 6.22 26.70
C ASN A 105 8.37 5.15 27.53
N VAL A 106 9.67 5.34 27.82
CA VAL A 106 10.53 4.50 28.68
C VAL A 106 11.00 5.30 29.89
#